data_AF-A0A382R6C8-F1
#
_entry.id   AF-A0A382R6C8-F1
#
_cell.length_a   1.000
_cell.length_b   1.000
_cell.length_c   1.000
_cell.angle_alpha   90.00
_cell.angle_beta   90.00
_cell.angle_gamma   90.00
#
_symmetry.space_group_name_H-M   'P 1'
#
loop_
_entity.id
_entity.type
_entity.pdbx_description
1 polymer ?
#
loop_
_entity_poly.entity_id
_entity_poly.type
_entity_poly.pdbx_seq_one_letter_code
_entity_poly.pdbx_strand_id
1 'polypeptide(L)' 'MLPKGGMTKMIKKAQELQNQMEKAQEELNSIEIEGQAGGGMVSVKVNGHKELVSLDIDPEILKED' A
#
# COMPACT_ATOMS: atom_id res chain seq x y z
N MET A 1 -42.78 -4.00 4.35
CA MET A 1 -42.08 -4.22 5.64
C MET A 1 -40.96 -5.24 5.41
N LEU A 2 -39.70 -4.83 5.49
CA LEU A 2 -38.55 -5.74 5.36
C LEU A 2 -38.45 -6.61 6.64
N PRO A 3 -38.32 -7.95 6.53
CA PRO A 3 -38.34 -8.84 7.69
C PRO A 3 -37.08 -8.66 8.55
N LYS A 4 -37.27 -8.44 9.85
CA LYS A 4 -36.24 -8.13 10.86
C LYS A 4 -35.08 -9.15 10.94
N GLY A 5 -35.25 -10.37 10.44
CA GLY A 5 -34.18 -11.40 10.38
C GLY A 5 -33.20 -11.24 9.21
N GLY A 6 -33.60 -10.62 8.11
CA GLY A 6 -32.70 -10.31 6.98
C GLY A 6 -31.78 -9.13 7.27
N MET A 7 -32.32 -8.12 7.98
CA MET A 7 -31.59 -6.91 8.37
C MET A 7 -30.39 -7.21 9.28
N THR A 8 -30.54 -8.07 10.28
CA THR A 8 -29.44 -8.41 11.21
C THR A 8 -28.29 -9.15 10.52
N LYS A 9 -28.59 -10.07 9.60
CA LYS A 9 -27.57 -10.75 8.79
C LYS A 9 -26.87 -9.78 7.84
N MET A 10 -27.61 -8.83 7.27
CA MET A 10 -27.07 -7.80 6.39
C MET A 10 -26.13 -6.86 7.14
N ILE A 11 -26.50 -6.39 8.33
CA ILE A 11 -25.67 -5.52 9.17
C ILE A 11 -24.36 -6.22 9.54
N LYS A 12 -24.40 -7.50 9.97
CA LYS A 12 -23.18 -8.25 10.28
C LYS A 12 -22.25 -8.40 9.09
N LYS A 13 -22.81 -8.71 7.92
CA LYS A 13 -22.02 -8.83 6.68
C LYS A 13 -21.42 -7.49 6.23
N ALA A 14 -22.14 -6.40 6.45
CA ALA A 14 -21.63 -5.05 6.17
C ALA A 14 -20.50 -4.66 7.12
N GLN A 15 -20.59 -4.97 8.41
CA GLN A 15 -19.52 -4.76 9.39
C GLN A 15 -18.26 -5.56 9.05
N GLU A 16 -18.43 -6.83 8.66
CA GLU A 16 -17.30 -7.67 8.25
C GLU A 16 -16.61 -7.11 7.00
N LEU A 17 -17.39 -6.65 6.02
CA LEU A 17 -16.86 -6.03 4.81
C LEU A 17 -16.14 -4.70 5.12
N GLN A 18 -16.67 -3.89 6.04
CA GLN A 18 -16.00 -2.66 6.50
C GLN A 18 -14.62 -2.97 7.09
N ASN A 19 -14.54 -3.95 8.00
CA ASN A 19 -13.26 -4.36 8.60
C ASN A 19 -12.29 -4.96 7.57
N GLN A 20 -12.78 -5.72 6.58
CA GLN A 20 -11.94 -6.26 5.51
C GLN A 20 -11.39 -5.16 4.61
N MET A 21 -12.19 -4.14 4.31
CA MET A 21 -11.76 -2.99 3.52
C MET A 21 -10.68 -2.18 4.25
N GLU A 22 -10.85 -1.92 5.56
CA GLU A 22 -9.84 -1.23 6.37
C GLU A 22 -8.52 -2.01 6.39
N LYS A 23 -8.57 -3.33 6.62
CA LYS A 23 -7.36 -4.18 6.59
C LYS A 23 -6.69 -4.21 5.22
N ALA A 24 -7.46 -4.36 4.15
CA ALA A 24 -6.92 -4.34 2.79
C ALA A 24 -6.23 -2.99 2.50
N GLN A 25 -6.79 -1.90 3.01
CA GLN A 25 -6.19 -0.58 2.87
C GLN A 25 -4.86 -0.45 3.63
N GLU A 26 -4.78 -0.98 4.85
CA GLU A 26 -3.53 -1.03 5.63
C GLU A 26 -2.48 -1.93 4.98
N GLU A 27 -2.89 -3.10 4.46
CA GLU A 27 -2.01 -4.03 3.75
C GLU A 27 -1.38 -3.36 2.52
N LEU A 28 -2.16 -2.62 1.72
CA LEU A 28 -1.66 -1.86 0.57
C LEU A 28 -0.59 -0.83 0.96
N ASN A 29 -0.74 -0.18 2.12
CA ASN A 29 0.29 0.74 2.64
C ASN A 29 1.56 0.02 3.06
N SER A 30 1.45 -1.23 3.55
CA SER A 30 2.61 -2.02 4.01
C SER A 30 3.37 -2.73 2.89
N ILE A 31 2.75 -2.87 1.70
CA ILE A 31 3.44 -3.44 0.54
C ILE A 31 4.47 -2.42 0.08
N GLU A 32 5.75 -2.79 0.14
CA GLU A 32 6.85 -2.01 -0.41
C GLU A 32 7.45 -2.72 -1.62
N ILE A 33 7.73 -1.96 -2.67
CA ILE A 33 8.40 -2.42 -3.88
C ILE A 33 9.67 -1.59 -4.05
N GLU A 34 10.79 -2.27 -4.26
CA GLU A 34 12.08 -1.64 -4.55
C GLU A 34 12.37 -1.66 -6.05
N GLY A 35 12.75 -0.50 -6.60
CA GLY A 35 13.22 -0.34 -7.95
C GLY A 35 14.60 0.27 -7.98
N GLN A 36 15.44 -0.16 -8.92
CA GLN A 36 16.82 0.33 -9.04
C GLN A 36 17.11 0.86 -10.45
N ALA A 37 17.99 1.85 -10.54
CA ALA A 37 18.48 2.43 -11.78
C ALA A 37 19.99 2.73 -11.70
N GLY A 38 20.60 3.06 -12.85
CA GLY A 38 22.03 3.40 -12.90
C GLY A 38 22.95 2.27 -12.43
N GLY A 39 22.61 1.01 -12.72
CA GLY A 39 23.41 -0.15 -12.27
C GLY A 39 23.30 -0.45 -10.77
N GLY A 40 22.30 0.09 -10.09
CA GLY A 40 22.12 -0.04 -8.64
C GLY A 40 22.51 1.21 -7.85
N MET A 41 23.07 2.23 -8.52
CA MET A 41 23.44 3.51 -7.90
C MET A 41 22.23 4.36 -7.45
N VAL A 42 21.03 4.06 -7.93
CA VAL A 42 19.79 4.69 -7.45
C VAL A 42 18.86 3.58 -7.02
N SER A 43 18.43 3.59 -5.75
CA SER A 43 17.39 2.70 -5.23
C SER A 43 16.20 3.51 -4.70
N VAL A 44 15.00 3.08 -5.06
CA VAL A 44 13.75 3.73 -4.68
C VAL A 44 12.82 2.68 -4.09
N LYS A 45 12.25 2.95 -2.91
CA LYS A 45 11.13 2.17 -2.38
C LYS A 45 9.86 2.97 -2.47
N VAL A 46 8.83 2.34 -3.03
CA VAL A 46 7.47 2.88 -3.08
C VAL A 46 6.50 1.91 -2.43
N ASN A 47 5.47 2.44 -1.77
CA ASN A 47 4.42 1.60 -1.23
C ASN A 47 3.34 1.24 -2.28
N GLY A 48 2.37 0.40 -1.92
CA GLY A 48 1.23 0.05 -2.79
C GLY A 48 0.34 1.24 -3.19
N HIS A 49 0.49 2.38 -2.54
CA HIS A 49 -0.16 3.65 -2.87
C HIS A 49 0.66 4.53 -3.83
N LYS A 50 1.84 4.06 -4.27
CA LYS A 50 2.80 4.81 -5.09
C LYS A 50 3.40 6.01 -4.37
N GLU A 51 3.39 6.00 -3.04
CA GLU A 51 4.07 7.01 -2.24
C GLU A 51 5.54 6.61 -2.07
N LEU A 52 6.43 7.60 -2.08
CA LEU A 52 7.85 7.41 -1.86
C LEU A 52 8.10 7.08 -0.38
N VAL A 53 8.66 5.91 -0.11
CA VAL A 53 9.06 5.48 1.24
C VAL A 53 10.53 5.82 1.50
N SER A 54 11.39 5.50 0.53
CA SER A 54 12.82 5.83 0.62
C SER A 54 13.44 6.07 -0.76
N LEU A 55 14.46 6.91 -0.79
CA LEU A 55 15.30 7.17 -1.94
C LEU A 55 16.76 7.13 -1.49
N ASP A 56 17.55 6.26 -2.10
CA ASP A 56 18.98 6.16 -1.92
C ASP A 56 19.68 6.44 -3.25
N ILE A 57 20.67 7.33 -3.22
CA ILE A 57 21.43 7.73 -4.40
C ILE A 57 22.91 7.67 -4.03
N ASP A 58 23.66 6.87 -4.78
CA ASP A 58 25.10 6.79 -4.66
C ASP A 58 25.72 8.15 -5.05
N PRO A 59 26.46 8.81 -4.14
CA PRO A 59 27.08 10.10 -4.41
C PRO A 59 28.13 10.04 -5.54
N GLU A 60 28.64 8.86 -5.90
CA GLU A 60 29.52 8.70 -7.05
C GLU A 60 28.87 9.15 -8.37
N ILE A 61 27.55 9.04 -8.49
CA ILE A 61 26.81 9.47 -9.69
C ILE A 61 26.84 10.99 -9.91
N LEU A 62 27.19 11.75 -8.86
CA LEU A 62 27.25 13.21 -8.88
C LEU A 62 28.66 13.75 -9.15
N LYS A 63 29.66 12.86 -9.28
CA LYS A 63 31.03 13.26 -9.62
C LYS A 63 31.09 13.62 -11.11
N GLU A 64 31.53 14.84 -11.43
CA GLU A 64 31.97 15.22 -12.78
C GLU A 64 33.42 14.76 -12.98
N ASP A 65 33.77 14.35 -14.21
CA ASP A 65 35.14 13.97 -14.61
C ASP A 65 36.17 15.11 -14.41
#